data_AF-A0A966Z607-F1
#
_entry.id   AF-A0A966Z607-F1
#
_cell.length_a   1.000
_cell.length_b   1.000
_cell.length_c   1.000
_cell.angle_alpha   90.00
_cell.angle_beta   90.00
_cell.angle_gamma   90.00
#
_symmetry.space_group_name_H-M   'P 1'
#
loop_
_entity.id
_entity.type
_entity.pdbx_description
1 polymer ?
#
loop_
_entity_poly.entity_id
_entity_poly.type
_entity_poly.pdbx_seq_one_letter_code
_entity_poly.pdbx_strand_id
1 'polypeptide(L)' 'MDLLSSLAADQLFQREFIDARFPGHKPNHADLSLGKQLIGRLRILTAKANGTPLPRKIDSSA' A
#
# COMPACT_ATOMS: atom_id res chain seq x y z
N MET A 1 -2.57 -12.45 -7.75
CA MET A 1 -2.19 -11.04 -7.50
C MET A 1 -2.08 -10.72 -6.00
N ASP A 2 -2.68 -11.50 -5.10
CA ASP A 2 -2.57 -11.33 -3.65
C ASP A 2 -1.13 -11.36 -3.12
N LEU A 3 -0.33 -12.34 -3.58
CA LEU A 3 1.07 -12.46 -3.17
C LEU A 3 1.91 -11.23 -3.53
N LEU A 4 1.74 -10.70 -4.74
CA LEU A 4 2.43 -9.46 -5.16
C LEU A 4 1.94 -8.26 -4.36
N SER A 5 0.63 -8.16 -4.09
CA SER A 5 0.08 -7.08 -3.29
C SER A 5 0.57 -7.11 -1.83
N SER A 6 0.75 -8.30 -1.25
CA SER A 6 1.28 -8.47 0.10
C SER A 6 2.75 -8.12 0.16
N LEU A 7 3.55 -8.66 -0.77
CA LEU A 7 4.99 -8.38 -0.83
C LEU A 7 5.29 -6.88 -1.04
N ALA A 8 4.55 -6.22 -1.93
CA ALA A 8 4.70 -4.79 -2.16
C ALA A 8 4.31 -3.96 -0.93
N ALA A 9 3.31 -4.40 -0.16
CA ALA A 9 2.92 -3.74 1.09
C ALA A 9 4.01 -3.87 2.17
N ASP A 10 4.61 -5.04 2.31
CA ASP A 10 5.71 -5.26 3.27
C ASP A 10 6.93 -4.41 2.92
N GLN A 11 7.32 -4.37 1.64
CA GLN A 11 8.45 -3.53 1.19
C GLN A 11 8.17 -2.04 1.38
N LEU A 12 6.94 -1.59 1.15
CA LEU A 12 6.55 -0.20 1.36
C LEU A 12 6.57 0.17 2.85
N PHE A 13 6.13 -0.75 3.73
CA PHE A 13 6.17 -0.57 5.17
C PHE A 13 7.60 -0.50 5.69
N GLN A 14 8.51 -1.34 5.19
CA GLN A 14 9.94 -1.23 5.52
C GLN A 14 10.49 0.14 5.15
N ARG A 15 10.14 0.66 3.97
CA ARG A 15 10.62 1.95 3.49
C ARG A 15 10.04 3.15 4.25
N GLU A 16 8.81 3.04 4.75
CA GLU A 16 8.17 4.09 5.55
C GLU A 16 8.60 4.06 7.03
N PHE A 17 8.82 2.89 7.62
CA PHE A 17 9.01 2.74 9.07
C PHE A 17 10.40 2.25 9.49
N ILE A 18 11.10 1.48 8.67
CA ILE A 18 12.46 1.01 8.96
C ILE A 18 13.48 2.02 8.44
N ASP A 19 13.41 2.38 7.15
CA ASP A 19 14.37 3.31 6.56
C ASP A 19 14.27 4.72 7.15
N ALA A 20 13.08 5.17 7.57
CA ALA A 20 12.92 6.45 8.27
C ALA A 20 13.70 6.54 9.61
N ARG A 21 14.10 5.41 10.19
CA ARG A 21 14.93 5.37 11.41
C ARG A 21 16.43 5.37 11.11
N PHE A 22 16.83 5.28 9.84
CA PHE A 22 18.24 5.35 9.47
C PHE A 22 18.72 6.81 9.41
N PRO A 23 19.78 7.17 10.15
CA PRO A 23 20.34 8.51 10.11
C PRO A 23 20.82 8.84 8.68
N GLY A 24 20.36 9.98 8.16
CA GLY A 24 20.64 10.41 6.78
C GLY A 24 19.61 9.96 5.75
N HIS A 25 18.63 9.13 6.12
CA HIS A 25 17.52 8.78 5.23
C HIS A 25 16.58 9.98 5.06
N LYS A 26 16.34 10.37 3.80
CA LYS A 26 15.33 11.36 3.45
C LYS A 26 14.11 10.62 2.91
N PRO A 27 12.97 10.62 3.63
CA PRO A 27 11.78 9.96 3.14
C PRO A 27 11.32 10.63 1.84
N ASN A 28 11.28 9.87 0.74
CA ASN A 28 10.69 10.35 -0.51
C ASN A 28 9.17 10.10 -0.47
N HIS A 29 8.43 11.08 0.06
CA HIS A 29 6.99 11.01 0.19
C HIS A 29 6.25 10.79 -1.14
N ALA A 30 6.84 11.20 -2.27
CA ALA A 30 6.25 10.98 -3.60
C ALA A 30 6.28 9.50 -4.00
N ASP A 31 7.41 8.82 -3.79
CA ASP A 31 7.54 7.37 -4.04
C ASP A 31 6.62 6.56 -3.12
N LEU A 32 6.51 6.97 -1.86
CA LEU A 32 5.62 6.31 -0.89
C LEU A 32 4.15 6.43 -1.31
N SER A 33 3.71 7.61 -1.75
CA SER A 33 2.35 7.83 -2.25
C SER A 33 2.04 6.97 -3.49
N LEU A 34 2.98 6.90 -4.43
CA LEU A 34 2.88 6.03 -5.62
C LEU A 34 2.76 4.55 -5.24
N GLY A 35 3.57 4.08 -4.29
CA GLY A 35 3.49 2.72 -3.77
C GLY A 35 2.13 2.38 -3.16
N LYS A 36 1.58 3.28 -2.32
CA LYS A 36 0.25 3.12 -1.72
C LYS A 36 -0.85 3.02 -2.78
N GLN A 37 -0.79 3.85 -3.83
CA GLN A 37 -1.74 3.82 -4.93
C GLN A 37 -1.64 2.52 -5.75
N LEU A 38 -0.42 2.03 -6.01
CA LEU A 38 -0.20 0.78 -6.74
C LEU A 38 -0.76 -0.43 -5.99
N ILE A 39 -0.49 -0.54 -4.68
CA ILE A 39 -1.02 -1.61 -3.83
C ILE A 39 -2.56 -1.53 -3.77
N GLY A 40 -3.11 -0.32 -3.65
CA GLY A 40 -4.56 -0.11 -3.69
C GLY A 40 -5.19 -0.66 -4.98
N ARG A 41 -4.58 -0.38 -6.15
CA ARG A 41 -5.03 -0.92 -7.44
C ARG A 41 -4.87 -2.44 -7.53
N LEU A 42 -3.77 -3.00 -7.03
CA LEU A 42 -3.55 -4.45 -7.00
C LEU A 42 -4.59 -5.16 -6.13
N ARG A 43 -4.95 -4.60 -4.96
CA ARG A 43 -6.03 -5.12 -4.12
C ARG A 43 -7.38 -5.09 -4.82
N ILE A 44 -7.69 -3.99 -5.53
CA ILE A 44 -8.92 -3.86 -6.33
C ILE A 44 -8.99 -4.92 -7.43
N LEU A 45 -7.91 -5.08 -8.19
CA LEU A 45 -7.83 -6.08 -9.25
C LEU A 45 -7.95 -7.51 -8.69
N THR A 46 -7.38 -7.75 -7.51
CA THR A 46 -7.44 -9.08 -6.90
C THR A 46 -8.81 -9.40 -6.32
N ALA A 47 -9.46 -8.45 -5.65
CA ALA A 47 -10.84 -8.60 -5.19
C ALA A 47 -11.81 -8.83 -6.37
N LYS A 48 -11.63 -8.10 -7.47
CA LYS A 48 -12.40 -8.31 -8.71
C LYS A 48 -12.15 -9.70 -9.32
N ALA A 49 -10.91 -10.19 -9.30
CA ALA A 49 -10.58 -11.52 -9.80
C ALA A 49 -11.13 -12.66 -8.91
N ASN A 50 -11.20 -12.43 -7.60
CA ASN A 50 -11.66 -13.41 -6.62
C ASN A 50 -13.18 -13.32 -6.34
N GLY A 51 -13.91 -12.43 -7.01
CA GLY A 51 -15.35 -12.22 -6.80
C GLY A 51 -15.71 -11.68 -5.40
N THR A 52 -14.72 -11.23 -4.62
CA THR A 52 -14.93 -10.75 -3.26
C THR A 52 -15.34 -9.27 -3.26
N PRO A 53 -16.36 -8.88 -2.47
CA PRO A 53 -16.76 -7.49 -2.35
C PRO A 53 -15.62 -6.69 -1.70
N LEU A 54 -15.21 -5.61 -2.36
CA LEU A 54 -14.20 -4.69 -1.84
C LEU A 54 -14.67 -4.10 -0.51
N PRO A 55 -13.79 -3.97 0.51
CA PRO A 55 -14.11 -3.25 1.71
C PRO A 55 -14.43 -1.80 1.34
N ARG A 56 -15.69 -1.43 1.53
CA ARG A 56 -16.20 -0.07 1.31
C ARG A 56 -15.40 0.85 2.24
N LYS A 57 -14.67 1.81 1.69
CA LYS A 57 -14.06 2.88 2.48
C LYS A 57 -15.20 3.55 3.26
N ILE A 58 -15.19 3.41 4.58
CA ILE A 58 -16.15 4.09 5.45
C ILE A 58 -15.69 5.54 5.43
N ASP A 59 -16.38 6.37 4.66
CA ASP A 59 -16.24 7.82 4.77
C ASP A 59 -16.81 8.21 6.14
N SER A 60 -15.96 8.22 7.17
CA SER A 60 -16.25 8.91 8.41
C SER A 60 -16.27 10.40 8.12
N SER A 61 -17.44 10.89 7.70
CA SER A 61 -17.85 12.26 7.93
C SER A 61 -18.36 12.34 9.37
N ALA A 62 -17.59 12.98 10.25
CA ALA A 62 -18.02 13.49 11.54
C ALA A 62 -17.29 14.81 11.79
#